data_AF-A0A1U7WB51-F1
#
_entry.id   AF-A0A1U7WB51-F1
#
_cell.length_a   1.000
_cell.length_b   1.000
_cell.length_c   1.000
_cell.angle_alpha   90.00
_cell.angle_beta   90.00
_cell.angle_gamma   90.00
#
_symmetry.space_group_name_H-M   'P 1'
#
loop_
_entity.id
_entity.type
_entity.pdbx_description
1 polymer ?
#
loop_
_entity_poly.entity_id
_entity_poly.type
_entity_poly.pdbx_seq_one_letter_code
_entity_poly.pdbx_strand_id
1 'polypeptide(L)'
;MDDMSGIRKENFAHVENVETSDGQSTPAQNDLVLRLEQKILELQGELEQPDVELPEGSKPPKFEMFDEMGDPKVHLRTYCDKLVGVGKDERIRMKLFMRSLTGDALSWYISQNPKKWVNWVTMSSDFMDRFKFNTENALGVFYIQNLKKKQMETFREYTTRWRSEATKVRLALEE
;
A
#
# COMPACT_ATOMS: atom_id res chain seq x y z
N MET A 1 19.05 -23.30 -77.10
CA MET A 1 20.22 -22.43 -77.35
C MET A 1 19.73 -21.06 -76.90
N ASP A 2 20.00 -20.60 -75.69
CA ASP A 2 21.25 -20.71 -74.92
C ASP A 2 21.03 -20.78 -73.40
N ASP A 3 22.14 -21.11 -72.73
CA ASP A 3 22.35 -21.64 -71.39
C ASP A 3 21.93 -20.73 -70.22
N MET A 4 21.37 -21.35 -69.16
CA MET A 4 20.87 -20.72 -67.94
C MET A 4 21.81 -21.08 -66.77
N SER A 5 22.82 -20.23 -66.53
CA SER A 5 23.62 -20.31 -65.30
C SER A 5 22.87 -19.62 -64.15
N GLY A 6 22.11 -20.44 -63.41
CA GLY A 6 21.81 -20.16 -62.01
C GLY A 6 22.85 -20.84 -61.13
N ILE A 7 23.36 -20.13 -60.12
CA ILE A 7 23.27 -20.51 -58.71
C ILE A 7 24.02 -19.49 -57.85
N ARG A 8 23.43 -19.28 -56.68
CA ARG A 8 23.57 -18.24 -55.68
C ARG A 8 24.28 -18.84 -54.44
N LYS A 9 24.81 -17.93 -53.60
CA LYS A 9 25.16 -18.06 -52.15
C LYS A 9 26.58 -18.60 -51.91
N GLU A 10 27.61 -17.79 -51.60
CA GLU A 10 27.77 -16.77 -50.54
C GLU A 10 27.20 -17.19 -49.17
N ASN A 11 27.87 -17.09 -48.04
CA ASN A 11 29.26 -16.81 -47.69
C ASN A 11 29.42 -17.22 -46.22
N PHE A 12 30.67 -17.46 -45.84
CA PHE A 12 31.13 -18.08 -44.60
C PHE A 12 30.62 -17.41 -43.32
N ALA A 13 30.34 -18.25 -42.33
CA ALA A 13 30.23 -17.84 -40.94
C ALA A 13 31.62 -17.57 -40.33
N HIS A 14 31.60 -16.62 -39.38
CA HIS A 14 32.43 -16.56 -38.18
C HIS A 14 33.75 -15.78 -38.26
N VAL A 15 33.72 -14.51 -37.84
CA VAL A 15 34.81 -13.91 -37.04
C VAL A 15 34.23 -12.85 -36.07
N GLU A 16 34.46 -13.12 -34.79
CA GLU A 16 34.67 -12.28 -33.60
C GLU A 16 33.60 -11.30 -33.07
N ASN A 17 33.23 -11.60 -31.83
CA ASN A 17 32.67 -10.66 -30.86
C ASN A 17 33.66 -9.52 -30.62
N VAL A 18 33.24 -8.30 -30.94
CA VAL A 18 33.84 -7.07 -30.39
C VAL A 18 32.85 -6.53 -29.37
N GLU A 19 33.17 -6.76 -28.10
CA GLU A 19 32.73 -5.90 -27.02
C GLU A 19 33.35 -4.51 -27.25
N THR A 20 32.54 -3.53 -27.65
CA THR A 20 32.82 -2.12 -27.40
C THR A 20 31.74 -1.59 -26.48
N SER A 21 32.10 -1.57 -25.20
CA SER A 21 31.57 -0.66 -24.20
C SER A 21 31.70 0.77 -24.72
N ASP A 22 30.61 1.35 -25.20
CA ASP A 22 30.44 2.80 -25.23
C ASP A 22 29.01 3.11 -24.81
N GLY A 23 28.84 3.40 -23.51
CA GLY A 23 27.61 3.89 -22.90
C GLY A 23 27.30 5.32 -23.32
N GLN A 24 27.13 5.56 -24.63
CA GLN A 24 26.83 6.87 -25.16
C GLN A 24 25.33 7.00 -25.38
N SER A 25 24.63 7.47 -24.36
CA SER A 25 23.18 7.71 -24.40
C SER A 25 22.82 8.76 -25.46
N THR A 26 21.81 8.44 -26.27
CA THR A 26 21.31 9.32 -27.33
C THR A 26 20.69 10.60 -26.75
N PRO A 27 20.65 11.74 -27.49
CA PRO A 27 20.06 12.99 -27.00
C PRO A 27 18.61 12.85 -26.53
N ALA A 28 17.84 11.95 -27.15
CA ALA A 28 16.46 11.64 -26.74
C ALA A 28 16.39 10.82 -25.43
N GLN A 29 17.34 9.89 -25.21
CA GLN A 29 17.47 9.19 -23.94
C GLN A 29 17.88 10.15 -22.81
N ASN A 30 18.75 11.11 -23.10
CA ASN A 30 19.17 12.13 -22.12
C ASN A 30 18.00 13.06 -21.75
N ASP A 31 17.16 13.45 -22.71
CA ASP A 31 15.95 14.24 -22.44
C ASP A 31 14.94 13.47 -21.58
N LEU A 32 14.74 12.18 -21.85
CA LEU A 32 13.88 11.32 -21.03
C LEU A 32 14.44 11.15 -19.61
N VAL A 33 15.76 10.97 -19.47
CA VAL A 33 16.44 10.88 -18.17
C VAL A 33 16.29 12.19 -17.41
N LEU A 34 16.52 13.34 -18.04
CA LEU A 34 16.33 14.67 -17.42
C LEU A 34 14.88 14.90 -16.98
N ARG A 35 13.90 14.48 -17.77
CA ARG A 35 12.48 14.58 -17.40
C ARG A 35 12.13 13.65 -16.25
N LEU A 36 12.70 12.44 -16.22
CA LEU A 36 12.52 11.51 -15.11
C LEU A 36 13.20 12.02 -13.84
N GLU A 37 14.42 12.54 -13.92
CA GLU A 37 15.14 13.16 -12.80
C GLU A 37 14.38 14.37 -12.26
N GLN A 38 13.85 15.22 -13.14
CA GLN A 38 13.00 16.35 -12.74
C GLN A 38 11.70 15.88 -12.07
N LYS A 39 11.09 14.81 -12.57
CA LYS A 39 9.88 14.20 -11.98
C LYS A 39 10.19 13.54 -10.64
N ILE A 40 11.34 12.90 -10.51
CA ILE A 40 11.83 12.30 -9.27
C ILE A 40 12.08 13.41 -8.24
N LEU A 41 12.69 14.52 -8.63
CA LEU A 41 12.92 15.66 -7.74
C LEU A 41 11.62 16.36 -7.33
N GLU A 42 10.65 16.46 -8.24
CA GLU A 42 9.31 16.98 -7.96
C GLU A 42 8.54 16.07 -7.00
N LEU A 43 8.55 14.75 -7.25
CA LEU A 43 7.95 13.75 -6.36
C LEU A 43 8.68 13.67 -5.03
N GLN A 44 10.01 13.84 -5.00
CA GLN A 44 10.79 13.97 -3.77
C GLN A 44 10.38 15.22 -3.01
N GLY A 45 10.21 16.38 -3.65
CA GLY A 45 9.69 17.58 -2.99
C GLY A 45 8.25 17.43 -2.45
N GLU A 46 7.43 16.60 -3.09
CA GLU A 46 6.10 16.22 -2.60
C GLU A 46 6.15 15.17 -1.46
N LEU A 47 7.19 14.32 -1.43
CA LEU A 47 7.43 13.30 -0.39
C LEU A 47 8.26 13.80 0.80
N GLU A 48 9.02 14.88 0.60
CA GLU A 48 9.73 15.67 1.61
C GLU A 48 8.66 16.43 2.40
N GLN A 49 7.91 15.68 3.18
CA GLN A 49 7.27 16.24 4.36
C GLN A 49 8.38 16.95 5.12
N PRO A 50 8.21 18.24 5.49
CA PRO A 50 9.23 18.92 6.27
C PRO A 50 9.49 18.03 7.47
N ASP A 51 10.76 17.69 7.65
CA ASP A 51 11.24 16.81 8.71
C ASP A 51 10.44 17.18 9.95
N VAL A 52 9.69 16.22 10.48
CA VAL A 52 8.88 16.48 11.67
C VAL A 52 9.91 16.78 12.73
N GLU A 53 10.11 18.08 13.01
CA GLU A 53 10.96 18.56 14.10
C GLU A 53 10.31 18.08 15.40
N LEU A 54 10.63 16.83 15.73
CA LEU A 54 10.30 16.23 17.00
C LEU A 54 11.02 17.06 18.08
N PRO A 55 10.41 17.22 19.27
CA PRO A 55 11.07 17.91 20.39
C PRO A 55 12.50 17.39 20.58
N GLU A 56 13.44 18.32 20.77
CA GLU A 56 14.88 18.04 20.84
C GLU A 56 15.17 16.88 21.82
N GLY A 57 15.78 15.80 21.31
CA GLY A 57 16.09 14.59 22.08
C GLY A 57 15.08 13.43 22.00
N SER A 58 13.96 13.57 21.27
CA SER A 58 12.99 12.48 21.10
C SER A 58 13.27 11.60 19.88
N LYS A 59 13.29 10.27 20.08
CA LYS A 59 13.41 9.30 18.99
C LYS A 59 12.08 9.20 18.23
N PRO A 60 12.08 9.01 16.90
CA PRO A 60 10.86 8.72 16.16
C PRO A 60 10.14 7.48 16.75
N PRO A 61 8.85 7.58 17.09
CA PRO A 61 8.08 6.44 17.56
C PRO A 61 8.00 5.34 16.49
N LYS A 62 8.15 4.07 16.89
CA LYS A 62 7.93 2.93 15.98
C LYS A 62 6.47 2.51 16.04
N PHE A 63 5.75 2.73 14.95
CA PHE A 63 4.35 2.34 14.84
C PHE A 63 4.20 0.88 14.42
N GLU A 64 3.09 0.27 14.85
CA GLU A 64 2.59 -0.92 14.16
C GLU A 64 1.93 -0.46 12.87
N MET A 65 2.07 -1.26 11.81
CA MET A 65 1.51 -0.93 10.51
C MET A 65 0.07 -1.42 10.46
N PHE A 66 -0.85 -0.54 10.04
CA PHE A 66 -2.21 -0.90 9.69
C PHE A 66 -2.25 -1.39 8.25
N ASP A 67 -2.59 -2.67 8.09
CA ASP A 67 -2.66 -3.41 6.83
C ASP A 67 -4.09 -3.65 6.33
N GLU A 68 -5.03 -2.83 6.84
CA GLU A 68 -6.46 -2.91 6.54
C GLU A 68 -7.20 -4.11 7.15
N MET A 69 -6.54 -5.13 7.70
CA MET A 69 -7.26 -6.24 8.32
C MET A 69 -7.51 -6.02 9.82
N GLY A 70 -6.76 -5.11 10.43
CA GLY A 70 -6.89 -4.77 11.85
C GLY A 70 -8.10 -3.91 12.20
N ASP A 71 -8.46 -3.90 13.48
CA ASP A 71 -9.49 -3.00 14.01
C ASP A 71 -8.97 -1.55 14.02
N PRO A 72 -9.60 -0.62 13.28
CA PRO A 72 -9.17 0.78 13.21
C PRO A 72 -9.23 1.50 14.57
N LYS A 73 -10.13 1.11 15.48
CA LYS A 73 -10.22 1.68 16.84
C LYS A 73 -8.99 1.31 17.67
N VAL A 74 -8.59 0.05 17.60
CA VAL A 74 -7.40 -0.46 18.29
C VAL A 74 -6.16 0.24 17.74
N HIS A 75 -6.06 0.36 16.40
CA HIS A 75 -4.95 1.06 15.76
C HIS A 75 -4.82 2.51 16.23
N LEU A 76 -5.91 3.29 16.20
CA LEU A 76 -5.90 4.68 16.64
C LEU A 76 -5.49 4.84 18.11
N ARG A 77 -5.93 3.93 18.98
CA ARG A 77 -5.57 3.93 20.40
C ARG A 77 -4.07 3.69 20.57
N THR A 78 -3.57 2.58 20.03
CA THR A 78 -2.14 2.21 20.12
C THR A 78 -1.25 3.26 19.49
N TYR A 79 -1.69 3.87 18.38
CA TYR A 79 -1.01 4.99 17.75
C TYR A 79 -0.89 6.19 18.70
N CYS A 80 -1.98 6.60 19.34
CA CYS A 80 -1.97 7.73 20.29
C CYS A 80 -1.10 7.44 21.52
N ASP A 81 -1.13 6.21 22.04
CA ASP A 81 -0.31 5.79 23.18
C ASP A 81 1.19 5.87 22.87
N LYS A 82 1.59 5.58 21.63
CA LYS A 82 2.98 5.72 21.15
C LYS A 82 3.43 7.17 20.99
N LEU A 83 2.51 8.12 21.00
CA LEU A 83 2.79 9.55 20.92
C LEU A 83 2.83 10.25 22.29
N VAL A 84 2.73 9.50 23.39
CA VAL A 84 2.90 10.08 24.73
C VAL A 84 4.30 10.69 24.86
N GLY A 85 4.36 12.02 24.96
CA GLY A 85 5.61 12.79 25.03
C GLY A 85 6.06 13.43 23.71
N VAL A 86 5.50 13.00 22.58
CA VAL A 86 5.52 13.81 21.35
C VAL A 86 4.51 14.93 21.58
N GLY A 87 4.93 16.19 21.42
CA GLY A 87 4.14 17.37 21.82
C GLY A 87 2.68 17.37 21.34
N LYS A 88 1.83 18.22 21.95
CA LYS A 88 0.37 18.29 21.68
C LYS A 88 0.00 18.83 20.28
N ASP A 89 0.95 18.93 19.36
CA ASP A 89 0.71 19.45 18.01
C ASP A 89 -0.03 18.40 17.16
N GLU A 90 -1.30 18.68 16.88
CA GLU A 90 -2.14 17.83 16.05
C GLU A 90 -1.64 17.70 14.62
N ARG A 91 -0.94 18.71 14.09
CA ARG A 91 -0.37 18.66 12.73
C ARG A 91 0.77 17.65 12.67
N ILE A 92 1.62 17.61 13.69
CA ILE A 92 2.67 16.59 13.82
C ILE A 92 2.04 15.21 13.95
N ARG A 93 1.02 15.08 14.80
CA ARG A 93 0.28 13.83 14.98
C ARG A 93 -0.34 13.33 13.68
N MET A 94 -0.93 14.20 12.87
CA MET A 94 -1.50 13.79 11.59
C MET A 94 -0.42 13.38 10.59
N LYS A 95 0.66 14.16 10.46
CA LYS A 95 1.79 13.81 9.58
C LYS A 95 2.41 12.46 9.92
N LEU A 96 2.62 12.19 11.21
CA LEU A 96 3.19 10.90 11.65
C LEU A 96 2.25 9.72 11.40
N PHE A 97 0.94 9.95 11.29
CA PHE A 97 -0.04 8.87 11.15
C PHE A 97 0.16 8.07 9.87
N MET A 98 0.55 8.72 8.77
CA MET A 98 0.85 8.02 7.50
C MET A 98 1.95 6.96 7.68
N ARG A 99 2.89 7.16 8.60
CA ARG A 99 4.00 6.23 8.89
C ARG A 99 3.52 4.97 9.64
N SER A 100 2.26 4.95 10.06
CA SER A 100 1.60 3.80 10.68
C SER A 100 0.71 3.03 9.71
N LEU A 101 0.69 3.38 8.43
CA LEU A 101 -0.19 2.78 7.41
C LEU A 101 0.61 2.06 6.33
N THR A 102 0.09 0.96 5.81
CA THR A 102 0.63 0.26 4.63
C THR A 102 -0.47 -0.02 3.61
N GLY A 103 -0.09 -0.55 2.43
CA GLY A 103 -1.04 -1.01 1.41
C GLY A 103 -2.02 0.06 0.90
N ASP A 104 -3.28 -0.34 0.73
CA ASP A 104 -4.39 0.51 0.33
C ASP A 104 -4.74 1.51 1.44
N ALA A 105 -4.44 1.24 2.72
CA ALA A 105 -4.61 2.24 3.77
C ALA A 105 -3.68 3.44 3.60
N LEU A 106 -2.41 3.19 3.27
CA LEU A 106 -1.47 4.27 2.93
C LEU A 106 -1.89 4.98 1.64
N SER A 107 -2.27 4.22 0.61
CA SER A 107 -2.73 4.78 -0.68
C SER A 107 -3.97 5.66 -0.50
N TRP A 108 -4.92 5.22 0.32
CA TRP A 108 -6.09 6.01 0.70
C TRP A 108 -5.68 7.32 1.35
N TYR A 109 -4.80 7.28 2.36
CA TYR A 109 -4.35 8.49 3.06
C TYR A 109 -3.72 9.52 2.12
N ILE A 110 -2.82 9.08 1.23
CA ILE A 110 -2.13 9.95 0.26
C ILE A 110 -3.11 10.57 -0.75
N SER A 111 -4.16 9.84 -1.13
CA SER A 111 -5.18 10.34 -2.07
C SER A 111 -6.12 11.41 -1.50
N GLN A 112 -6.06 11.65 -0.18
CA GLN A 112 -6.94 12.61 0.48
C GLN A 112 -6.48 14.06 0.24
N ASN A 113 -7.44 14.98 0.12
CA ASN A 113 -7.12 16.41 0.14
C ASN A 113 -6.69 16.84 1.55
N PRO A 114 -5.41 17.22 1.80
CA PRO A 114 -4.94 17.54 3.14
C PRO A 114 -5.65 18.75 3.77
N LYS A 115 -6.24 19.64 2.96
CA LYS A 115 -6.99 20.81 3.45
C LYS A 115 -8.30 20.44 4.16
N LYS A 116 -8.82 19.23 3.96
CA LYS A 116 -10.07 18.78 4.61
C LYS A 116 -9.85 18.40 6.08
N TRP A 117 -8.62 18.06 6.44
CA TRP A 117 -8.28 17.67 7.80
C TRP A 117 -7.70 18.87 8.55
N VAL A 118 -8.58 19.59 9.23
CA VAL A 118 -8.21 20.79 10.01
C VAL A 118 -7.53 20.40 11.32
N ASN A 119 -7.87 19.23 11.87
CA ASN A 119 -7.35 18.71 13.12
C ASN A 119 -7.37 17.16 13.15
N TRP A 120 -6.77 16.61 14.20
CA TRP A 120 -6.70 15.16 14.42
C TRP A 120 -8.08 14.49 14.42
N VAL A 121 -9.08 15.14 15.00
CA VAL A 121 -10.45 14.59 15.10
C VAL A 121 -11.05 14.39 13.70
N THR A 122 -10.96 15.39 12.82
CA THR A 122 -11.47 15.28 11.45
C THR A 122 -10.76 14.18 10.64
N MET A 123 -9.44 14.03 10.79
CA MET A 123 -8.70 12.97 10.09
C MET A 123 -9.03 11.58 10.62
N SER A 124 -9.02 11.42 11.95
CA SER A 124 -9.31 10.12 12.59
C SER A 124 -10.75 9.66 12.37
N SER A 125 -11.71 10.60 12.26
CA SER A 125 -13.09 10.28 11.87
C SER A 125 -13.15 9.72 10.45
N ASP A 126 -12.49 10.36 9.48
CA ASP A 126 -12.46 9.86 8.10
C ASP A 126 -11.78 8.49 7.98
N PHE A 127 -10.72 8.26 8.76
CA PHE A 127 -10.07 6.95 8.85
C PHE A 127 -11.02 5.89 9.41
N MET A 128 -11.72 6.22 10.50
CA MET A 128 -12.74 5.35 11.09
C MET A 128 -13.85 5.04 10.08
N ASP A 129 -14.36 6.04 9.37
CA ASP A 129 -15.44 5.86 8.38
C ASP A 129 -14.99 5.02 7.18
N ARG A 130 -13.74 5.19 6.73
CA ARG A 130 -13.16 4.42 5.63
C ARG A 130 -13.05 2.93 5.99
N PHE A 131 -12.59 2.63 7.20
CA PHE A 131 -12.27 1.27 7.64
C PHE A 131 -13.26 0.70 8.66
N LYS A 132 -14.45 1.30 8.79
CA LYS A 132 -15.49 0.87 9.75
C LYS A 132 -15.97 -0.56 9.55
N PHE A 133 -15.74 -1.16 8.39
CA PHE A 133 -16.07 -2.57 8.15
C PHE A 133 -14.98 -3.52 8.64
N ASN A 134 -13.77 -3.00 8.91
CA ASN A 134 -12.60 -3.76 9.38
C ASN A 134 -12.58 -3.97 10.89
N THR A 135 -13.60 -3.48 11.59
CA THR A 135 -13.89 -3.91 12.97
C THR A 135 -14.24 -5.41 12.98
N GLU A 136 -14.56 -6.01 14.14
CA GLU A 136 -14.88 -7.45 14.30
C GLU A 136 -15.73 -8.08 13.17
N ASN A 137 -16.52 -7.28 12.47
CA ASN A 137 -17.26 -7.59 11.25
C ASN A 137 -16.41 -8.13 10.06
N ALA A 138 -15.23 -7.57 9.73
CA ALA A 138 -14.40 -8.13 8.65
C ALA A 138 -13.87 -9.51 9.03
N LEU A 139 -13.38 -9.67 10.26
CA LEU A 139 -12.98 -10.98 10.78
C LEU A 139 -14.16 -11.96 10.79
N GLY A 140 -15.36 -11.50 11.15
CA GLY A 140 -16.58 -12.30 11.12
C GLY A 140 -16.98 -12.77 9.70
N VAL A 141 -17.02 -11.87 8.73
CA VAL A 141 -17.38 -12.20 7.33
C VAL A 141 -16.32 -13.10 6.70
N PHE A 142 -15.03 -12.80 6.85
CA PHE A 142 -13.96 -13.64 6.35
C PHE A 142 -13.94 -15.02 7.03
N TYR A 143 -14.20 -15.08 8.34
CA TYR A 143 -14.34 -16.35 9.06
C TYR A 143 -15.49 -17.20 8.51
N ILE A 144 -16.65 -16.61 8.25
CA ILE A 144 -17.81 -17.31 7.67
C ILE A 144 -17.53 -17.78 6.24
N GLN A 145 -16.91 -16.93 5.40
CA GLN A 145 -16.55 -17.29 4.03
C GLN A 145 -15.57 -18.47 3.98
N ASN A 146 -14.63 -18.52 4.92
CA ASN A 146 -13.64 -19.59 5.01
C ASN A 146 -14.07 -20.76 5.90
N LEU A 147 -15.30 -20.74 6.42
CA LEU A 147 -15.80 -21.77 7.33
C LEU A 147 -16.03 -23.07 6.57
N LYS A 148 -15.07 -24.00 6.65
CA LYS A 148 -15.16 -25.29 5.98
C LYS A 148 -16.00 -26.29 6.78
N LYS A 149 -16.58 -27.25 6.06
CA LYS A 149 -17.21 -28.41 6.66
C LYS A 149 -16.14 -29.30 7.32
N LYS A 150 -16.32 -29.66 8.58
CA LYS A 150 -15.47 -30.61 9.32
C LYS A 150 -15.67 -32.04 8.79
N GLN A 151 -14.66 -32.90 8.96
CA GLN A 151 -14.71 -34.27 8.46
C GLN A 151 -15.82 -35.11 9.11
N MET A 152 -16.01 -34.97 10.42
CA MET A 152 -16.96 -35.77 11.21
C MET A 152 -18.36 -35.15 11.35
N GLU A 153 -18.58 -33.90 10.93
CA GLU A 153 -19.92 -33.30 11.00
C GLU A 153 -20.78 -33.71 9.80
N THR A 154 -22.09 -33.77 9.99
CA THR A 154 -23.05 -33.93 8.90
C THR A 154 -23.25 -32.61 8.16
N PHE A 155 -23.78 -32.65 6.95
CA PHE A 155 -24.13 -31.43 6.20
C PHE A 155 -25.17 -30.57 6.93
N ARG A 156 -26.13 -31.21 7.61
CA ARG A 156 -27.15 -30.50 8.41
C ARG A 156 -26.53 -29.75 9.60
N GLU A 157 -25.57 -30.36 10.29
CA GLU A 157 -24.84 -29.70 11.37
C GLU A 157 -23.97 -28.56 10.86
N TYR A 158 -23.25 -28.76 9.75
CA TYR A 158 -22.50 -27.71 9.08
C TYR A 158 -23.38 -26.50 8.72
N THR A 159 -24.49 -26.73 8.01
CA THR A 159 -25.38 -25.64 7.58
C THR A 159 -26.06 -24.94 8.76
N THR A 160 -26.31 -25.66 9.86
CA THR A 160 -26.85 -25.07 11.10
C THR A 160 -25.80 -24.19 11.77
N ARG A 161 -24.57 -24.69 11.91
CA ARG A 161 -23.42 -23.95 12.46
C ARG A 161 -23.10 -22.72 11.62
N TRP A 162 -22.97 -22.87 10.30
CA TRP A 162 -22.71 -21.77 9.38
C TRP A 162 -23.78 -20.68 9.49
N ARG A 163 -25.07 -21.04 9.49
CA ARG A 163 -26.17 -20.08 9.66
C ARG A 163 -26.15 -19.39 11.03
N SER A 164 -25.79 -20.12 12.08
CA SER A 164 -25.64 -19.57 13.43
C SER A 164 -24.54 -18.52 13.49
N GLU A 165 -23.36 -18.79 12.91
CA GLU A 165 -22.25 -17.83 12.85
C GLU A 165 -22.58 -16.64 11.93
N ALA A 166 -23.23 -16.89 10.78
CA ALA A 166 -23.70 -15.85 9.87
C ALA A 166 -24.72 -14.89 10.50
N THR A 167 -25.58 -15.40 11.38
CA THR A 167 -26.54 -14.56 12.11
C THR A 167 -25.85 -13.62 13.09
N LYS A 168 -24.79 -14.07 13.77
CA LYS A 168 -24.01 -13.22 14.69
C LYS A 168 -23.35 -12.05 13.95
N VAL A 169 -22.77 -12.31 12.78
CA VAL A 169 -22.14 -11.27 11.96
C VAL A 169 -23.17 -10.30 11.36
N ARG A 170 -24.36 -10.80 10.99
CA ARG A 170 -25.46 -9.92 10.56
C ARG A 170 -25.94 -9.00 11.67
N LEU A 171 -26.06 -9.50 12.90
CA LEU A 171 -26.50 -8.71 14.05
C LEU A 171 -25.47 -7.62 14.42
N ALA A 172 -24.17 -7.93 14.33
CA ALA A 172 -23.10 -6.95 14.55
C ALA A 172 -23.00 -5.84 13.46
N LEU A 173 -23.79 -5.95 12.39
CA LEU A 173 -23.91 -4.93 11.34
C LEU A 173 -25.15 -4.03 11.52
N GLU A 174 -26.13 -4.45 12.33
CA GLU A 174 -27.41 -3.76 12.56
C GLU A 174 -27.42 -2.93 13.87
N GLU A 175 -26.37 -3.03 14.72
CA GLU A 175 -26.11 -2.20 15.91
C GLU A 175 -25.16 -1.02 15.64
#